data_AF-D0LP23-F1
#
_entry.id   AF-D0LP23-F1
#
_cell.length_a   1.000
_cell.length_b   1.000
_cell.length_c   1.000
_cell.angle_alpha   90.00
_cell.angle_beta   90.00
_cell.angle_gamma   90.00
#
_symmetry.space_group_name_H-M   'P 1'
#
loop_
_entity.id
_entity.type
_entity.pdbx_description
1 polymer ?
#
loop_
_entity_poly.entity_id
_entity_poly.type
_entity_poly.pdbx_seq_one_letter_code
_entity_poly.pdbx_strand_id
1 'polypeptide(L)'
;MEAWMHAPEVLAALAAAEDIRRNQGGTWEEARQALEAVARMPQATDATRADVANRLLIAATQRFDVTDAEIDEVLRNVADDLRLLRPLSRCAAISSACTGRPVLAREWLPNIVTELESMDRGDREVVEWLKHSRQELMRANND
;
A
#
# COMPACT_ATOMS: atom_id res chain seq x y z
N MET A 1 20.26 7.02 11.53
CA MET A 1 18.81 7.00 11.87
C MET A 1 18.22 8.21 11.19
N GLU A 2 17.87 8.10 9.91
CA GLU A 2 17.24 9.22 9.21
C GLU A 2 15.80 9.30 9.70
N ALA A 3 15.51 10.26 10.57
CA ALA A 3 14.14 10.65 10.83
C ALA A 3 13.62 11.26 9.52
N TRP A 4 12.64 10.61 8.90
CA TRP A 4 11.97 11.13 7.71
C TRP A 4 11.20 12.37 8.15
N MET A 5 11.86 13.53 8.14
CA MET A 5 11.26 14.80 8.56
C MET A 5 10.35 15.27 7.44
N HIS A 6 9.07 14.96 7.56
CA HIS A 6 8.05 15.62 6.78
C HIS A 6 7.96 17.09 7.19
N ALA A 7 7.68 17.97 6.23
CA ALA A 7 7.38 19.36 6.52
C ALA A 7 6.16 19.44 7.49
N PRO A 8 6.11 20.41 8.42
CA PRO A 8 5.00 20.52 9.38
C PRO A 8 3.62 20.57 8.71
N GLU A 9 3.52 21.20 7.55
CA GLU A 9 2.29 21.29 6.75
C GLU A 9 1.87 19.92 6.19
N VAL A 10 2.84 19.11 5.76
CA VAL A 10 2.61 17.74 5.30
C VAL A 10 2.15 16.85 6.47
N LEU A 11 2.77 17.00 7.65
CA LEU A 11 2.34 16.26 8.84
C LEU A 11 0.90 16.62 9.25
N ALA A 12 0.55 17.91 9.22
CA ALA A 12 -0.80 18.36 9.52
C ALA A 12 -1.82 17.82 8.51
N ALA A 13 -1.50 17.84 7.22
CA ALA A 13 -2.36 17.32 6.17
C ALA A 13 -2.51 15.78 6.24
N LEU A 14 -1.43 15.04 6.54
CA LEU A 14 -1.49 13.60 6.80
C LEU A 14 -2.37 13.28 8.02
N ALA A 15 -2.24 14.06 9.09
CA ALA A 15 -3.07 13.88 10.28
C ALA A 15 -4.55 14.13 9.98
N ALA A 16 -4.87 15.15 9.18
CA ALA A 16 -6.25 15.43 8.74
C ALA A 16 -6.82 14.31 7.85
N ALA A 17 -6.04 13.82 6.89
CA ALA A 17 -6.45 12.69 6.04
C ALA A 17 -6.67 11.41 6.85
N GLU A 18 -5.82 11.17 7.85
CA GLU A 18 -5.94 10.05 8.76
C GLU A 18 -7.17 10.17 9.68
N ASP A 19 -7.56 11.40 10.06
CA ASP A 19 -8.78 11.65 10.83
C ASP A 19 -10.04 11.35 9.99
N ILE A 20 -10.07 11.75 8.71
CA ILE A 20 -11.13 11.37 7.76
C ILE A 20 -11.24 9.85 7.66
N ARG A 21 -10.09 9.15 7.53
CA ARG A 21 -10.05 7.69 7.53
C ARG A 21 -10.63 7.11 8.81
N ARG A 22 -10.38 7.73 9.97
CA ARG A 22 -10.79 7.22 11.30
C ARG A 22 -12.22 7.57 11.71
N ASN A 23 -12.83 8.60 11.13
CA ASN A 23 -14.18 9.00 11.44
C ASN A 23 -15.21 8.07 10.78
N GLN A 24 -16.24 7.65 11.53
CA GLN A 24 -17.24 6.66 11.09
C GLN A 24 -18.16 7.14 9.95
N GLY A 25 -18.11 8.42 9.60
CA GLY A 25 -18.88 9.00 8.49
C GLY A 25 -18.05 9.40 7.26
N GLY A 26 -16.73 9.20 7.28
CA GLY A 26 -15.88 9.48 6.12
C GLY A 26 -16.07 8.43 5.03
N THR A 27 -16.10 8.87 3.78
CA THR A 27 -16.18 7.99 2.61
C THR A 27 -14.78 7.63 2.07
N TRP A 28 -14.71 6.55 1.28
CA TRP A 28 -13.49 6.19 0.56
C TRP A 28 -12.98 7.34 -0.30
N GLU A 29 -13.87 8.01 -1.05
CA GLU A 29 -13.54 9.11 -1.93
C GLU A 29 -12.93 10.29 -1.17
N GLU A 30 -13.50 10.68 -0.03
CA GLU A 30 -12.96 11.76 0.81
C GLU A 30 -11.56 11.41 1.36
N ALA A 31 -11.38 10.17 1.84
CA ALA A 31 -10.08 9.72 2.34
C ALA A 31 -9.03 9.65 1.22
N ARG A 32 -9.42 9.15 0.03
CA ARG A 32 -8.57 9.09 -1.16
C ARG A 32 -8.15 10.50 -1.58
N GLN A 33 -9.10 11.42 -1.77
CA GLN A 33 -8.82 12.79 -2.17
C GLN A 33 -7.91 13.51 -1.17
N ALA A 34 -8.14 13.32 0.14
CA ALA A 34 -7.31 13.92 1.18
C ALA A 34 -5.86 13.39 1.11
N LEU A 35 -5.66 12.08 0.97
CA LEU A 35 -4.33 11.49 0.83
C LEU A 35 -3.64 11.91 -0.46
N GLU A 36 -4.33 11.90 -1.60
CA GLU A 36 -3.78 12.38 -2.88
C GLU A 36 -3.40 13.86 -2.82
N ALA A 37 -4.18 14.69 -2.12
CA ALA A 37 -3.85 16.10 -1.93
C ALA A 37 -2.52 16.28 -1.20
N VAL A 38 -2.22 15.43 -0.20
CA VAL A 38 -0.91 15.43 0.49
C VAL A 38 0.22 15.14 -0.50
N ALA A 39 0.09 14.10 -1.34
CA ALA A 39 1.13 13.73 -2.31
C ALA A 39 1.38 14.83 -3.37
N ARG A 40 0.39 15.68 -3.63
CA ARG A 40 0.47 16.81 -4.58
C ARG A 40 0.98 18.11 -3.95
N MET A 41 1.22 18.15 -2.64
CA MET A 41 1.74 19.36 -1.99
C MET A 41 3.12 19.73 -2.56
N PRO A 42 3.43 21.02 -2.76
CA PRO A 42 4.76 21.44 -3.25
C PRO A 42 5.93 20.96 -2.38
N GLN A 43 5.68 20.72 -1.09
CA GLN A 43 6.65 20.24 -0.12
C GLN A 43 6.70 18.71 0.00
N ALA A 44 5.90 17.97 -0.78
CA ALA A 44 5.85 16.52 -0.72
C ALA A 44 7.12 15.90 -1.33
N THR A 45 7.92 15.30 -0.46
CA THR A 45 9.12 14.54 -0.84
C THR A 45 8.75 13.17 -1.41
N ASP A 46 9.69 12.51 -2.07
CA ASP A 46 9.60 11.11 -2.51
C ASP A 46 9.17 10.19 -1.36
N ALA A 47 9.79 10.39 -0.18
CA ALA A 47 9.42 9.73 1.07
C ALA A 47 7.95 9.97 1.47
N THR A 48 7.44 11.19 1.29
CA THR A 48 6.04 11.53 1.56
C THR A 48 5.10 10.82 0.59
N ARG A 49 5.42 10.84 -0.71
CA ARG A 49 4.60 10.17 -1.72
C ARG A 49 4.56 8.66 -1.50
N ALA A 50 5.68 8.05 -1.13
CA ALA A 50 5.75 6.64 -0.75
C ALA A 50 4.89 6.30 0.48
N ASP A 51 4.91 7.15 1.52
CA ASP A 51 4.06 6.97 2.71
C ASP A 51 2.56 7.11 2.36
N VAL A 52 2.21 8.12 1.57
CA VAL A 52 0.83 8.32 1.08
C VAL A 52 0.35 7.12 0.28
N ALA A 53 1.16 6.61 -0.65
CA ALA A 53 0.85 5.43 -1.45
C ALA A 53 0.54 4.19 -0.57
N ASN A 54 1.37 3.95 0.45
CA ASN A 54 1.14 2.86 1.39
C ASN A 54 -0.16 3.06 2.20
N ARG A 55 -0.43 4.29 2.65
CA ARG A 55 -1.67 4.63 3.38
C ARG A 55 -2.92 4.47 2.53
N LEU A 56 -2.86 4.80 1.24
CA LEU A 56 -3.97 4.59 0.30
C LEU A 56 -4.33 3.11 0.20
N LEU A 57 -3.35 2.22 0.07
CA LEU A 57 -3.59 0.77 0.06
C LEU A 57 -4.17 0.26 1.38
N ILE A 58 -3.63 0.71 2.52
CA ILE A 58 -4.15 0.34 3.85
C ILE A 58 -5.60 0.80 4.01
N ALA A 59 -5.90 2.04 3.63
CA ALA A 59 -7.23 2.62 3.71
C ALA A 59 -8.23 1.83 2.85
N ALA A 60 -7.88 1.57 1.58
CA ALA A 60 -8.74 0.85 0.64
C ALA A 60 -9.03 -0.58 1.10
N THR A 61 -8.08 -1.23 1.77
CA THR A 61 -8.15 -2.68 2.02
C THR A 61 -8.68 -3.05 3.41
N GLN A 62 -8.53 -2.18 4.41
CA GLN A 62 -8.90 -2.48 5.80
C GLN A 62 -10.11 -1.68 6.33
N ARG A 63 -10.44 -0.55 5.71
CA ARG A 63 -11.35 0.44 6.30
C ARG A 63 -12.66 0.59 5.53
N PHE A 64 -12.57 0.52 4.21
CA PHE A 64 -13.67 0.81 3.30
C PHE A 64 -14.05 -0.45 2.51
N ASP A 65 -15.33 -0.54 2.12
CA ASP A 65 -15.83 -1.59 1.23
C ASP A 65 -15.52 -1.18 -0.22
N VAL A 66 -14.26 -1.35 -0.60
CA VAL A 66 -13.72 -0.96 -1.92
C VAL A 66 -13.66 -2.20 -2.80
N THR A 67 -14.09 -2.06 -4.05
CA THR A 67 -14.07 -3.16 -5.03
C THR A 67 -12.66 -3.51 -5.47
N ASP A 68 -12.47 -4.73 -5.98
CA ASP A 68 -11.19 -5.15 -6.57
C ASP A 68 -10.72 -4.20 -7.68
N ALA A 69 -11.64 -3.68 -8.49
CA ALA A 69 -11.33 -2.76 -9.58
C ALA A 69 -10.77 -1.41 -9.07
N GLU A 70 -11.35 -0.87 -8.01
CA GLU A 70 -10.87 0.37 -7.39
C GLU A 70 -9.50 0.18 -6.72
N ILE A 71 -9.24 -0.97 -6.09
CA ILE A 71 -7.93 -1.27 -5.51
C ILE A 71 -6.89 -1.47 -6.61
N ASP A 72 -7.23 -2.12 -7.72
CA ASP A 72 -6.34 -2.23 -8.89
C ASP A 72 -5.98 -0.84 -9.43
N GLU A 73 -6.97 0.05 -9.55
CA GLU A 73 -6.74 1.43 -9.97
C GLU A 73 -5.76 2.15 -9.03
N VAL A 74 -5.94 2.02 -7.71
CA VAL A 74 -5.01 2.58 -6.72
C VAL A 74 -3.61 2.01 -6.92
N LEU A 75 -3.47 0.67 -6.98
CA LEU A 75 -2.18 0.00 -7.17
C LEU A 75 -1.46 0.50 -8.43
N ARG A 76 -2.17 0.64 -9.55
CA ARG A 76 -1.59 1.17 -10.81
C ARG A 76 -1.17 2.63 -10.67
N ASN A 77 -2.01 3.46 -10.05
CA ASN A 77 -1.74 4.89 -9.89
C ASN A 77 -0.56 5.17 -8.96
N VAL A 78 -0.38 4.37 -7.90
CA VAL A 78 0.68 4.59 -6.91
C VAL A 78 1.91 3.68 -7.11
N ALA A 79 1.96 2.89 -8.17
CA ALA A 79 3.02 1.90 -8.40
C ALA A 79 4.43 2.51 -8.38
N ASP A 80 4.61 3.68 -9.00
CA ASP A 80 5.90 4.39 -9.02
C ASP A 80 6.29 4.91 -7.64
N ASP A 81 5.33 5.43 -6.87
CA ASP A 81 5.60 5.91 -5.51
C ASP A 81 5.92 4.74 -4.56
N LEU A 82 5.27 3.59 -4.71
CA LEU A 82 5.58 2.38 -3.94
C LEU A 82 6.99 1.86 -4.22
N ARG A 83 7.56 2.11 -5.41
CA ARG A 83 8.94 1.72 -5.72
C ARG A 83 9.98 2.45 -4.87
N LEU A 84 9.62 3.58 -4.27
CA LEU A 84 10.46 4.37 -3.38
C LEU A 84 10.56 3.77 -1.96
N LEU A 85 9.65 2.85 -1.61
CA LEU A 85 9.76 2.09 -0.37
C LEU A 85 10.92 1.10 -0.44
N ARG A 86 11.42 0.69 0.75
CA ARG A 86 12.31 -0.47 0.82
C ARG A 86 11.63 -1.67 0.17
N PRO A 87 12.34 -2.51 -0.61
CA PRO A 87 11.74 -3.61 -1.37
C PRO A 87 10.79 -4.48 -0.55
N LEU A 88 11.22 -4.92 0.64
CA LEU A 88 10.40 -5.73 1.54
C LEU A 88 9.11 -5.01 1.98
N SER A 89 9.17 -3.71 2.29
CA SER A 89 8.00 -2.91 2.68
C SER A 89 7.02 -2.76 1.52
N ARG A 90 7.52 -2.58 0.28
CA ARG A 90 6.68 -2.58 -0.91
C ARG A 90 5.97 -3.92 -1.10
N CYS A 91 6.71 -5.02 -1.04
CA CYS A 91 6.15 -6.37 -1.16
C CYS A 91 5.07 -6.63 -0.10
N ALA A 92 5.34 -6.28 1.16
CA ALA A 92 4.38 -6.42 2.25
C ALA A 92 3.09 -5.63 2.01
N ALA A 93 3.18 -4.39 1.53
CA ALA A 93 2.03 -3.54 1.25
C ALA A 93 1.15 -4.12 0.12
N ILE A 94 1.77 -4.51 -1.00
CA ILE A 94 1.05 -5.08 -2.15
C ILE A 94 0.44 -6.44 -1.79
N SER A 95 1.19 -7.30 -1.09
CA SER A 95 0.68 -8.61 -0.64
C SER A 95 -0.49 -8.49 0.32
N SER A 96 -0.44 -7.49 1.21
CA SER A 96 -1.56 -7.18 2.10
C SER A 96 -2.79 -6.73 1.32
N ALA A 97 -2.62 -5.88 0.30
CA ALA A 97 -3.74 -5.40 -0.51
C ALA A 97 -4.44 -6.52 -1.29
N CYS A 98 -3.68 -7.53 -1.73
CA CYS A 98 -4.22 -8.68 -2.48
C CYS A 98 -4.89 -9.75 -1.59
N THR A 99 -4.79 -9.65 -0.26
CA THR A 99 -5.29 -10.70 0.64
C THR A 99 -6.81 -10.82 0.55
N GLY A 100 -7.29 -12.05 0.31
CA GLY A 100 -8.72 -12.33 0.13
C GLY A 100 -9.33 -11.77 -1.16
N ARG A 101 -8.51 -11.34 -2.14
CA ARG A 101 -8.94 -10.76 -3.41
C ARG A 101 -8.35 -11.53 -4.59
N PRO A 102 -9.00 -12.62 -5.06
CA PRO A 102 -8.43 -13.56 -6.03
C PRO A 102 -7.99 -12.92 -7.35
N VAL A 103 -8.74 -11.95 -7.88
CA VAL A 103 -8.41 -11.29 -9.14
C VAL A 103 -7.09 -10.52 -9.00
N LEU A 104 -6.98 -9.67 -7.98
CA LEU A 104 -5.76 -8.93 -7.69
C LEU A 104 -4.58 -9.84 -7.37
N ALA A 105 -4.83 -10.90 -6.60
CA ALA A 105 -3.80 -11.86 -6.23
C ALA A 105 -3.14 -12.49 -7.46
N ARG A 106 -3.93 -12.88 -8.47
CA ARG A 106 -3.40 -13.46 -9.73
C ARG A 106 -2.63 -12.44 -10.56
N GLU A 107 -3.02 -11.17 -10.53
CA GLU A 107 -2.39 -10.11 -11.32
C GLU A 107 -1.07 -9.62 -10.70
N TRP A 108 -1.06 -9.36 -9.40
CA TRP A 108 0.03 -8.65 -8.74
C TRP A 108 1.03 -9.57 -8.01
N LEU A 109 0.55 -10.65 -7.36
CA LEU A 109 1.42 -11.48 -6.51
C LEU A 109 2.51 -12.27 -7.25
N PRO A 110 2.36 -12.69 -8.53
CA PRO A 110 3.46 -13.37 -9.22
C PRO A 110 4.76 -12.55 -9.21
N ASN A 111 4.65 -11.24 -9.49
CA ASN A 111 5.81 -10.34 -9.46
C ASN A 111 6.37 -10.17 -8.05
N ILE A 112 5.50 -10.06 -7.03
CA ILE A 112 5.91 -9.92 -5.64
C ILE A 112 6.61 -11.18 -5.12
N VAL A 113 6.13 -12.37 -5.50
CA VAL A 113 6.77 -13.64 -5.16
C VAL A 113 8.17 -13.70 -5.78
N THR A 114 8.31 -13.38 -7.08
CA THR A 114 9.64 -13.32 -7.73
C THR A 114 10.58 -12.35 -7.04
N GLU A 115 10.07 -11.17 -6.65
CA GLU A 115 10.87 -10.18 -5.94
C GLU A 115 11.34 -10.69 -4.57
N LEU A 116 10.43 -11.20 -3.74
CA LEU A 116 10.75 -11.76 -2.42
C LEU A 116 11.70 -12.97 -2.51
N GLU A 117 11.61 -13.79 -3.56
CA GLU A 117 12.51 -14.92 -3.78
C GLU A 117 13.96 -14.51 -4.06
N SER A 118 14.15 -13.29 -4.59
CA SER A 118 15.45 -12.70 -4.87
C SER A 118 16.10 -12.02 -3.65
N MET A 119 15.33 -11.84 -2.56
CA MET A 119 15.82 -11.24 -1.31
C MET A 119 16.50 -12.27 -0.39
N ASP A 120 17.14 -11.78 0.68
CA ASP A 120 17.82 -12.63 1.67
C ASP A 120 16.82 -13.52 2.42
N ARG A 121 16.94 -14.84 2.21
CA ARG A 121 16.09 -15.85 2.86
C ARG A 121 16.49 -16.13 4.31
N GLY A 122 17.60 -15.58 4.79
CA GLY A 122 17.96 -15.54 6.20
C GLY A 122 17.13 -14.52 7.00
N ASP A 123 16.52 -13.55 6.32
CA ASP A 123 15.60 -12.59 6.93
C ASP A 123 14.23 -13.23 7.18
N ARG A 124 13.82 -13.23 8.45
CA ARG A 124 12.54 -13.79 8.88
C ARG A 124 11.35 -13.09 8.22
N GLU A 125 11.40 -11.77 8.06
CA GLU A 125 10.28 -11.02 7.46
C GLU A 125 10.12 -11.36 5.97
N VAL A 126 11.22 -11.53 5.25
CA VAL A 126 11.20 -11.99 3.84
C VAL A 126 10.53 -13.37 3.75
N VAL A 127 10.89 -14.30 4.64
CA VAL A 127 10.31 -15.65 4.66
C VAL A 127 8.81 -15.61 4.97
N GLU A 128 8.39 -14.79 5.93
CA GLU A 128 6.98 -14.63 6.31
C GLU A 128 6.15 -14.07 5.16
N TRP A 129 6.61 -12.98 4.52
CA TRP A 129 5.89 -12.38 3.39
C TRP A 129 5.92 -13.25 2.13
N LEU A 130 6.98 -14.00 1.89
CA LEU A 130 7.04 -14.95 0.77
C LEU A 130 6.02 -16.08 0.97
N LYS A 131 5.93 -16.62 2.19
CA LYS A 131 4.94 -17.63 2.54
C LYS A 131 3.52 -17.08 2.38
N HIS A 132 3.24 -15.90 2.93
CA HIS A 132 1.94 -15.23 2.82
C HIS A 132 1.53 -15.05 1.35
N SER A 133 2.41 -14.46 0.53
CA SER A 133 2.13 -14.17 -0.88
C SER A 133 1.84 -15.44 -1.70
N ARG A 134 2.59 -16.53 -1.45
CA ARG A 134 2.34 -17.83 -2.09
C ARG A 134 1.03 -18.46 -1.65
N GLN A 135 0.64 -18.31 -0.38
CA GLN A 135 -0.62 -18.83 0.13
C GLN A 135 -1.81 -18.12 -0.51
N GLU A 136 -1.78 -16.79 -0.61
CA GLU A 136 -2.83 -16.02 -1.26
C GLU A 136 -2.92 -16.33 -2.76
N LEU A 137 -1.79 -16.44 -3.47
CA LEU A 137 -1.80 -16.84 -4.88
C LEU A 137 -2.34 -18.26 -5.08
N MET A 138 -2.03 -19.20 -4.19
CA MET A 138 -2.57 -20.56 -4.24
C MET A 138 -4.09 -20.56 -4.01
N ARG A 139 -4.59 -19.80 -3.03
CA ARG A 139 -6.03 -19.65 -2.79
C ARG A 139 -6.73 -19.09 -4.02
N ALA A 140 -6.18 -18.00 -4.56
CA ALA A 140 -6.71 -17.36 -5.74
C ALA A 140 -6.76 -18.30 -6.95
N ASN A 141 -5.82 -19.24 -7.12
CA ASN A 141 -5.87 -20.19 -8.24
C ASN A 141 -6.89 -21.32 -8.06
N ASN A 142 -7.45 -21.50 -6.86
CA ASN A 142 -8.43 -22.53 -6.54
C ASN A 142 -9.88 -22.01 -6.44
N ASP A 143 -10.07 -20.69 -6.41
CA ASP A 143 -11.36 -20.00 -6.48
C ASP A 143 -11.80 -19.76 -7.94
#